data_AF-A0A537X9K1-F1
#
_entry.id   AF-A0A537X9K1-F1
#
_cell.length_a   1.000
_cell.length_b   1.000
_cell.length_c   1.000
_cell.angle_alpha   90.00
_cell.angle_beta   90.00
_cell.angle_gamma   90.00
#
_symmetry.space_group_name_H-M   'P 1'
#
loop_
_entity.id
_entity.type
_entity.pdbx_description
1 polymer ?
#
loop_
_entity_poly.entity_id
_entity_poly.type
_entity_poly.pdbx_seq_one_letter_code
_entity_poly.pdbx_strand_id
1 'polypeptide(L)' 'MVNGRTPCRQSSCTLCGKQIGGSYLREIATRLPYCDPDCYADHCEGAVLAIENHASASYASLAISRD' A
#
# COMPACT_ATOMS: atom_id res chain seq x y z
N MET A 1 14.39 4.33 29.90
CA MET A 1 13.31 3.47 29.38
C MET A 1 12.11 3.62 30.29
N VAL A 2 11.03 4.28 29.87
CA VAL A 2 9.96 4.70 30.81
C VAL A 2 8.86 3.65 31.04
N ASN A 3 8.80 2.55 30.28
CA ASN A 3 7.74 1.52 30.43
C ASN A 3 8.09 0.09 30.00
N GLY A 4 9.36 -0.27 29.77
CA GLY A 4 9.75 -1.66 29.40
C GLY A 4 9.19 -2.21 28.08
N ARG A 5 8.35 -1.43 27.38
CA ARG A 5 7.87 -1.73 26.04
C ARG A 5 8.97 -1.38 25.04
N THR A 6 9.25 -2.29 24.12
CA THR A 6 9.98 -1.95 22.90
C THR A 6 9.20 -0.81 22.22
N PRO A 7 9.82 0.35 21.93
CA PRO A 7 9.20 1.35 21.07
C PRO A 7 8.64 0.65 19.83
N CYS A 8 7.41 1.00 19.43
CA CYS A 8 6.76 0.40 18.27
C CYS A 8 7.79 0.29 17.13
N ARG A 9 7.93 -0.90 16.51
CA ARG A 9 8.91 -1.14 15.43
C ARG A 9 8.87 0.06 14.51
N GLN A 10 10.03 0.69 14.30
CA GLN A 10 10.15 1.80 13.35
C GLN A 10 9.53 1.32 12.04
N SER A 11 8.40 1.93 11.69
CA SER A 11 7.62 1.53 10.53
C SER A 11 8.39 1.95 9.28
N SER A 12 8.28 1.17 8.20
CA SER A 12 8.79 1.57 6.89
C SER A 12 7.64 2.02 6.02
N CYS A 13 7.86 3.02 5.17
CA CYS A 13 6.90 3.46 4.18
C CYS A 13 6.53 2.28 3.27
N THR A 14 5.24 2.04 3.08
CA THR A 14 4.74 0.95 2.23
C THR A 14 5.22 1.07 0.79
N LEU A 15 5.31 2.29 0.26
CA LEU A 15 5.72 2.49 -1.13
C LEU A 15 7.25 2.49 -1.27
N CYS A 16 7.94 3.43 -0.61
CA CYS A 16 9.37 3.67 -0.87
C CYS A 16 10.32 2.91 0.07
N GLY A 17 9.80 2.17 1.06
CA GLY A 17 10.58 1.38 2.01
C GLY A 17 11.40 2.17 3.03
N LYS A 18 11.44 3.51 2.91
CA LYS A 18 12.18 4.39 3.82
C LYS A 18 11.62 4.32 5.24
N GLN A 19 12.50 4.47 6.22
CA GLN A 19 12.10 4.51 7.62
C GLN A 19 11.25 5.74 7.89
N ILE A 20 10.15 5.54 8.63
CA ILE A 20 9.19 6.58 8.93
C ILE A 20 9.67 7.41 10.14
N GLY A 21 9.61 8.74 9.97
CA GLY A 21 9.95 9.72 11.00
C GLY A 21 8.78 10.07 11.93
N GLY A 22 8.87 11.22 12.61
CA GLY A 22 7.88 11.66 13.59
C GLY A 22 6.50 12.01 13.02
N SER A 23 6.42 12.32 11.73
CA SER A 23 5.19 12.61 10.99
C SER A 23 5.03 11.61 9.85
N TYR A 24 3.85 11.02 9.72
CA TYR A 24 3.54 10.06 8.67
C TYR A 24 2.03 9.98 8.43
N LEU A 25 1.67 9.50 7.26
CA LEU A 25 0.28 9.19 6.91
C LEU A 25 0.00 7.72 7.16
N ARG A 26 -1.21 7.41 7.60
CA ARG A 26 -1.65 6.04 7.78
C ARG A 26 -3.04 5.87 7.18
N GLU A 27 -3.14 4.99 6.19
CA GLU A 27 -4.43 4.70 5.58
C GLU A 27 -5.35 4.02 6.60
N ILE A 28 -6.60 4.49 6.69
CA ILE A 28 -7.55 4.04 7.72
C ILE A 28 -7.93 2.56 7.49
N ALA A 29 -8.24 2.19 6.25
CA ALA A 29 -8.74 0.87 5.91
C ALA A 29 -7.68 -0.22 6.08
N THR A 30 -6.51 -0.02 5.49
CA THR A 30 -5.44 -1.03 5.41
C THR A 30 -4.42 -0.92 6.55
N ARG A 31 -4.41 0.22 7.26
CA ARG A 31 -3.41 0.56 8.29
C ARG A 31 -1.98 0.69 7.75
N LEU A 32 -1.82 0.78 6.42
CA LEU A 32 -0.53 0.94 5.74
C LEU A 32 0.06 2.33 6.03
N PRO A 33 1.34 2.42 6.40
CA PRO A 33 1.98 3.70 6.70
C PRO A 33 2.78 4.26 5.51
N TYR A 34 2.74 5.57 5.32
CA TYR A 34 3.39 6.31 4.23
C TYR A 34 4.18 7.50 4.78
N CYS A 35 5.37 7.77 4.22
CA CYS A 35 6.22 8.85 4.71
C CYS A 35 5.68 10.25 4.38
N ASP A 36 4.93 10.39 3.30
CA ASP A 36 4.37 11.64 2.80
C ASP A 36 3.10 11.40 1.97
N PRO A 37 2.32 12.46 1.65
CA PRO A 37 1.15 12.36 0.78
C PRO A 37 1.43 11.81 -0.61
N ASP A 38 2.61 12.10 -1.17
CA ASP A 38 2.97 11.69 -2.53
C ASP A 38 3.11 10.15 -2.60
N CYS A 39 3.78 9.54 -1.62
CA CYS A 39 3.86 8.08 -1.51
C CYS A 39 2.50 7.40 -1.31
N TYR A 40 1.54 8.08 -0.70
CA TYR A 40 0.17 7.57 -0.60
C TYR A 40 -0.55 7.66 -1.95
N ALA A 41 -0.47 8.80 -2.64
CA ALA A 41 -1.08 9.01 -3.94
C ALA A 41 -0.55 8.03 -5.00
N ASP A 42 0.77 7.91 -5.12
CA ASP A 42 1.43 6.98 -6.06
C ASP A 42 1.01 5.52 -5.80
N HIS A 43 0.91 5.13 -4.52
CA HIS A 43 0.42 3.80 -4.15
C HIS A 43 -1.03 3.59 -4.55
N CYS A 44 -1.90 4.59 -4.36
CA CYS A 44 -3.30 4.53 -4.79
C CYS A 44 -3.44 4.40 -6.31
N GLU A 45 -2.69 5.19 -7.08
CA GLU A 45 -2.68 5.09 -8.54
C GLU A 45 -2.23 3.71 -9.02
N GLY A 46 -1.13 3.18 -8.45
CA GLY A 46 -0.66 1.82 -8.74
C GLY A 46 -1.69 0.75 -8.39
N ALA A 47 -2.42 0.90 -7.28
CA ALA A 47 -3.48 -0.03 -6.88
C ALA A 47 -4.66 -0.02 -7.86
N VAL A 48 -5.09 1.16 -8.33
CA VAL A 48 -6.15 1.29 -9.34
C VAL A 48 -5.75 0.59 -10.64
N LEU A 49 -4.54 0.85 -11.14
CA LEU A 49 -4.04 0.21 -12.36
C LEU A 49 -3.95 -1.31 -12.21
N ALA A 50 -3.52 -1.82 -11.06
CA ALA A 50 -3.48 -3.25 -10.79
C ALA A 50 -4.88 -3.89 -10.84
N ILE A 51 -5.89 -3.21 -10.29
CA ILE A 51 -7.28 -3.67 -10.32
C ILE A 51 -7.82 -3.70 -11.74
N GLU A 52 -7.58 -2.66 -12.54
CA GLU A 52 -8.02 -2.59 -13.95
C GLU A 52 -7.37 -3.68 -14.82
N ASN A 53 -6.06 -3.89 -14.64
CA ASN A 53 -5.33 -4.95 -15.33
C ASN A 53 -5.86 -6.33 -14.93
N HIS A 54 -6.11 -6.55 -13.64
CA HIS A 54 -6.67 -7.81 -13.15
C HIS A 54 -8.08 -8.08 -13.70
N ALA A 55 -8.93 -7.05 -13.76
CA ALA A 55 -10.25 -7.15 -14.36
C ALA A 55 -10.14 -7.53 -15.85
N SER A 56 -9.29 -6.81 -16.60
CA SER A 56 -9.05 -7.06 -18.04
C SER A 56 -8.55 -8.49 -18.31
N ALA A 57 -7.58 -8.97 -17.53
CA ALA A 57 -7.07 -10.33 -17.63
C ALA A 57 -8.14 -11.39 -17.28
N SER A 58 -8.99 -11.10 -16.30
CA SER A 58 -10.11 -11.97 -15.93
C SER A 58 -11.12 -12.10 -17.08
N TYR A 59 -11.47 -10.97 -17.73
CA TYR A 59 -12.37 -10.99 -18.89
C TYR A 59 -11.78 -11.76 -20.08
N ALA A 60 -10.49 -11.59 -20.38
CA ALA A 60 -9.82 -12.34 -21.43
C ALA A 60 -9.85 -13.86 -21.15
N SER A 61 -9.58 -14.25 -19.91
CA SER A 61 -9.60 -15.65 -19.47
C SER A 61 -10.99 -16.29 -19.62
N LEU A 62 -12.05 -15.54 -19.28
CA LEU A 62 -13.43 -16.00 -19.44
C LEU A 62 -13.85 -16.13 -20.91
N ALA A 63 -13.37 -15.26 -21.78
CA ALA A 63 -13.64 -15.34 -23.22
C ALA A 63 -12.99 -16.61 -23.83
N ILE A 64 -11.73 -16.90 -23.48
CA ILE A 64 -11.01 -18.09 -23.95
C ILE A 64 -11.68 -19.38 -23.48
N SER A 65 -12.23 -19.40 -22.25
CA SER A 65 -12.85 -20.62 -21.69
C SER A 65 -14.21 -20.97 -22.30
N ARG A 66 -14.72 -20.15 -23.23
CA ARG A 66 -16.04 -20.29 -23.84
C ARG A 66 -15.98 -20.69 -25.32
N ASP A 67 -14.77 -20.80 -25.89
CA ASP A 67 -14.46 -21.40 -27.19
C ASP A 67 -14.06 -22.88 -27.01
#